data_AF-A0A098BJ50-F1
#
_entry.id   AF-A0A098BJ50-F1
#
_cell.length_a   1.000
_cell.length_b   1.000
_cell.length_c   1.000
_cell.angle_alpha   90.00
_cell.angle_beta   90.00
_cell.angle_gamma   90.00
#
_symmetry.space_group_name_H-M   'P 1'
#
loop_
_entity.id
_entity.type
_entity.pdbx_description
1 polymer ?
#
loop_
_entity_poly.entity_id
_entity_poly.type
_entity_poly.pdbx_seq_one_letter_code
_entity_poly.pdbx_strand_id
1 'polypeptide(L)'
;MKPWLLRGLGLTLVHVLVRVLLGAALVQWPLQGSMLRMVALAVVVLAAIVWAGLDGIRDQRAHPQSEDGADLTMLWLKAAAVTGLLSGLLTWLIDTVSPIQVGVKSLFFELTSGAAFTVLLVFVPATAAVMLGRLLVRRDQRKSAAPGKPDDRQAPVPASAAPDREWRDDDAPTEVFERIDPDRRP
;
A
#
# COMPACT_ATOMS: atom_id res chain seq x y z
N MET A 1 5.18 -4.14 -18.38
CA MET A 1 3.93 -3.39 -18.09
C MET A 1 4.06 -2.75 -16.71
N LYS A 2 3.51 -1.54 -16.48
CA LYS A 2 3.66 -0.87 -15.18
C LYS A 2 2.92 -1.68 -14.08
N PRO A 3 3.60 -2.17 -13.03
CA PRO A 3 3.00 -3.11 -12.06
C PRO A 3 1.72 -2.62 -11.37
N TRP A 4 1.56 -1.30 -11.25
CA TRP A 4 0.38 -0.68 -10.64
C TRP A 4 -0.88 -0.77 -11.51
N LEU A 5 -0.72 -0.77 -12.84
CA LEU A 5 -1.85 -0.87 -13.77
C LEU A 5 -2.51 -2.24 -13.68
N LEU A 6 -1.71 -3.31 -13.59
CA LEU A 6 -2.26 -4.67 -13.48
C LEU A 6 -3.14 -4.85 -12.23
N ARG A 7 -2.72 -4.24 -11.11
CA ARG A 7 -3.47 -4.24 -9.85
C ARG A 7 -4.77 -3.46 -9.97
N GLY A 8 -4.68 -2.24 -10.52
CA GLY A 8 -5.86 -1.39 -10.76
C GLY A 8 -6.86 -2.03 -11.72
N LEU A 9 -6.40 -2.61 -12.84
CA LEU A 9 -7.26 -3.33 -13.79
C LEU A 9 -7.88 -4.59 -13.18
N GLY A 10 -7.11 -5.38 -12.43
CA GLY A 10 -7.64 -6.57 -11.77
C GLY A 10 -8.71 -6.24 -10.75
N LEU A 11 -8.50 -5.20 -9.93
CA LEU A 11 -9.53 -4.73 -8.99
C LEU A 11 -10.73 -4.11 -9.67
N THR A 12 -10.53 -3.42 -10.79
CA THR A 12 -11.63 -2.93 -11.62
C THR A 12 -12.49 -4.09 -12.10
N LEU A 13 -11.87 -5.14 -12.63
CA LEU A 13 -12.56 -6.32 -13.11
C LEU A 13 -13.34 -7.00 -11.98
N VAL A 14 -12.72 -7.19 -10.82
CA VAL A 14 -13.38 -7.75 -9.63
C VAL A 14 -14.57 -6.89 -9.22
N HIS A 15 -14.40 -5.57 -9.13
CA HIS A 15 -15.44 -4.65 -8.71
C HIS A 15 -16.64 -4.65 -9.67
N VAL A 16 -16.38 -4.59 -10.98
CA VAL A 16 -17.42 -4.62 -12.01
C VAL A 16 -18.14 -5.97 -12.00
N LEU A 17 -17.41 -7.08 -11.91
CA LEU A 17 -18.01 -8.41 -11.84
C LEU A 17 -18.93 -8.56 -10.63
N VAL A 18 -18.46 -8.14 -9.45
CA VAL A 18 -19.26 -8.16 -8.22
C VAL A 18 -20.52 -7.31 -8.38
N ARG A 19 -20.43 -6.13 -9.00
CA ARG A 19 -21.61 -5.30 -9.27
C ARG A 19 -22.60 -5.93 -10.23
N VAL A 20 -22.13 -6.55 -11.31
CA VAL A 20 -23.01 -7.26 -12.26
C VAL A 20 -23.73 -8.42 -11.57
N LEU A 21 -23.00 -9.23 -10.80
CA LEU A 21 -23.58 -10.33 -10.04
C LEU A 21 -24.58 -9.84 -8.99
N LEU A 22 -24.29 -8.72 -8.32
CA LEU A 22 -25.20 -8.09 -7.37
C LEU A 22 -26.48 -7.61 -8.07
N GLY A 23 -26.36 -6.94 -9.22
CA GLY A 23 -27.50 -6.49 -10.02
C GLY A 23 -28.40 -7.66 -10.42
N ALA A 24 -27.82 -8.76 -10.91
CA ALA A 24 -28.55 -9.97 -11.22
C ALA A 24 -29.19 -10.63 -9.98
N ALA A 25 -28.49 -10.69 -8.85
CA ALA A 25 -29.00 -11.26 -7.60
C ALA A 25 -30.18 -10.47 -7.03
N LEU A 26 -30.16 -9.14 -7.15
CA LEU A 26 -31.26 -8.29 -6.69
C LEU A 26 -32.57 -8.52 -7.45
N VAL A 27 -32.49 -8.94 -8.72
CA VAL A 27 -33.68 -9.33 -9.50
C VAL A 27 -34.31 -10.62 -8.95
N GLN A 28 -33.48 -11.57 -8.51
CA GLN A 28 -33.95 -12.87 -8.01
C GLN A 28 -34.38 -12.82 -6.54
N TRP A 29 -33.71 -12.02 -5.71
CA TRP A 29 -33.93 -11.93 -4.26
C TRP A 29 -34.15 -10.49 -3.78
N PRO A 30 -35.26 -9.83 -4.16
CA PRO A 30 -35.49 -8.42 -3.86
C PRO A 30 -35.61 -8.12 -2.35
N LEU A 31 -36.13 -9.06 -1.56
CA LEU A 31 -36.31 -8.92 -0.11
C LEU A 31 -34.99 -8.84 0.67
N GLN A 32 -33.90 -9.39 0.12
CA GLN A 32 -32.60 -9.49 0.79
C GLN A 32 -31.60 -8.42 0.31
N GLY A 33 -32.09 -7.38 -0.36
CA GLY A 33 -31.21 -6.43 -1.05
C GLY A 33 -30.22 -5.68 -0.17
N SER A 34 -30.50 -5.49 1.12
CA SER A 34 -29.55 -4.89 2.06
C SER A 34 -28.38 -5.85 2.35
N MET A 35 -28.69 -7.11 2.65
CA MET A 35 -27.70 -8.15 2.93
C MET A 35 -26.82 -8.44 1.72
N LEU A 36 -27.40 -8.54 0.52
CA LEU A 36 -26.64 -8.75 -0.71
C LEU A 36 -25.64 -7.61 -0.99
N ARG A 37 -26.04 -6.36 -0.75
CA ARG A 37 -25.14 -5.20 -0.90
C ARG A 37 -24.00 -5.24 0.12
N MET A 38 -24.28 -5.58 1.38
CA MET A 38 -23.23 -5.73 2.40
C MET A 38 -22.24 -6.83 2.04
N VAL A 39 -22.71 -7.99 1.56
CA VAL A 39 -21.85 -9.08 1.12
C VAL A 39 -20.99 -8.67 -0.08
N ALA A 40 -21.58 -8.03 -1.09
CA ALA A 40 -20.84 -7.54 -2.25
C ALA A 40 -19.73 -6.55 -1.86
N LEU A 41 -20.02 -5.60 -0.95
CA LEU A 41 -19.02 -4.69 -0.40
C LEU A 41 -17.91 -5.45 0.33
N ALA A 42 -18.26 -6.41 1.19
CA ALA A 42 -17.30 -7.23 1.91
C ALA A 42 -16.37 -8.00 0.96
N VAL A 43 -16.91 -8.57 -0.12
CA VAL A 43 -16.11 -9.30 -1.14
C VAL A 43 -15.07 -8.38 -1.78
N VAL A 44 -15.45 -7.18 -2.20
CA VAL A 44 -14.52 -6.20 -2.80
C VAL A 44 -13.42 -5.80 -1.80
N VAL A 45 -13.81 -5.51 -0.56
CA VAL A 45 -12.86 -5.14 0.50
C VAL A 45 -11.90 -6.29 0.79
N LEU A 46 -12.40 -7.52 0.93
CA LEU A 46 -11.56 -8.69 1.16
C LEU A 46 -10.59 -8.94 0.00
N ALA A 47 -11.04 -8.80 -1.26
CA ALA A 47 -10.17 -8.92 -2.42
C ALA A 47 -9.05 -7.88 -2.39
N ALA A 48 -9.36 -6.63 -2.03
CA ALA A 48 -8.36 -5.58 -1.86
C ALA A 48 -7.37 -5.90 -0.72
N ILE A 49 -7.86 -6.33 0.45
CA ILE A 49 -7.02 -6.70 1.60
C ILE A 49 -6.08 -7.84 1.26
N VAL A 50 -6.59 -8.93 0.69
CA VAL A 50 -5.79 -10.12 0.39
C VAL A 50 -4.71 -9.78 -0.62
N TRP A 51 -5.05 -9.08 -1.70
CA TRP A 51 -4.06 -8.72 -2.72
C TRP A 51 -3.01 -7.76 -2.16
N ALA A 52 -3.44 -6.69 -1.49
CA ALA A 52 -2.54 -5.69 -0.94
C ALA A 52 -1.64 -6.26 0.17
N GLY A 53 -2.17 -7.14 1.02
CA GLY A 53 -1.41 -7.85 2.02
C GLY A 53 -0.35 -8.77 1.41
N LEU A 54 -0.71 -9.53 0.36
CA LEU A 54 0.26 -10.35 -0.38
C LEU A 54 1.36 -9.49 -1.03
N ASP A 55 1.01 -8.33 -1.56
CA ASP A 55 1.99 -7.38 -2.10
C ASP A 55 2.92 -6.83 -1.01
N GLY A 56 2.40 -6.46 0.17
CA GLY A 56 3.21 -5.99 1.30
C GLY A 56 4.17 -7.07 1.83
N ILE A 57 3.72 -8.34 1.86
CA ILE A 57 4.57 -9.48 2.22
C ILE A 57 5.69 -9.68 1.19
N ARG A 58 5.35 -9.63 -0.11
CA ARG A 58 6.32 -9.82 -1.20
C ARG A 58 7.37 -8.72 -1.21
N ASP A 59 6.96 -7.47 -1.03
CA ASP A 59 7.88 -6.33 -0.98
C ASP A 59 8.87 -6.43 0.18
N GLN A 60 8.40 -6.73 1.40
CA GLN A 60 9.28 -6.86 2.56
C GLN A 60 10.27 -8.05 2.44
N ARG A 61 9.92 -9.08 1.67
CA ARG A 61 10.83 -10.21 1.37
C ARG A 61 11.87 -9.85 0.32
N ALA A 62 11.51 -9.05 -0.68
CA ALA A 62 12.40 -8.62 -1.75
C ALA A 62 13.39 -7.54 -1.29
N HIS A 63 12.98 -6.66 -0.37
CA HIS A 63 13.80 -5.56 0.13
C HIS A 63 13.87 -5.55 1.67
N PRO A 64 14.68 -6.43 2.30
CA PRO A 64 14.75 -6.53 3.77
C PRO A 64 15.49 -5.37 4.45
N GLN A 65 16.38 -4.68 3.73
CA GLN A 65 17.36 -3.72 4.28
C GLN A 65 17.18 -2.25 3.81
N SER A 66 16.23 -1.95 2.92
CA SER A 66 15.96 -0.55 2.56
C SER A 66 15.04 0.09 3.60
N GLU A 67 15.47 1.21 4.20
CA GLU A 67 14.53 2.13 4.88
C GLU A 67 13.50 2.68 3.87
N ASP A 68 13.90 2.75 2.59
CA ASP A 68 13.07 3.01 1.41
C ASP A 68 12.33 1.75 0.95
N GLY A 69 11.39 1.25 1.76
CA GLY A 69 10.40 0.30 1.22
C GLY A 69 9.67 0.94 0.04
N ALA A 70 9.37 0.19 -1.03
CA ALA A 70 8.72 0.74 -2.21
C ALA A 70 7.48 1.56 -1.81
N ASP A 71 7.21 2.65 -2.56
CA ASP A 71 6.06 3.56 -2.39
C ASP A 71 4.73 2.87 -2.72
N LEU A 72 4.45 1.75 -2.06
CA LEU A 72 3.27 0.91 -2.21
C LEU A 72 2.01 1.69 -1.89
N THR A 73 2.07 2.64 -0.96
CA THR A 73 0.97 3.56 -0.67
C THR A 73 0.60 4.36 -1.92
N MET A 74 1.59 4.97 -2.59
CA MET A 74 1.35 5.69 -3.85
C MET A 74 0.88 4.75 -4.97
N LEU A 75 1.42 3.53 -5.01
CA LEU A 75 1.03 2.50 -5.97
C LEU A 75 -0.45 2.12 -5.83
N TRP A 76 -0.88 1.88 -4.60
CA TRP A 76 -2.25 1.52 -4.25
C TRP A 76 -3.20 2.70 -4.39
N LEU A 77 -2.75 3.93 -4.16
CA LEU A 77 -3.53 5.13 -4.45
C LEU A 77 -3.84 5.24 -5.95
N LYS A 78 -2.84 5.07 -6.81
CA LYS A 78 -3.02 5.07 -8.27
C LYS A 78 -3.92 3.92 -8.73
N ALA A 79 -3.74 2.72 -8.17
CA ALA A 79 -4.56 1.55 -8.48
C ALA A 79 -6.03 1.76 -8.06
N ALA A 80 -6.27 2.31 -6.87
CA ALA A 80 -7.61 2.62 -6.38
C ALA A 80 -8.28 3.73 -7.22
N ALA A 81 -7.54 4.79 -7.57
CA ALA A 81 -8.01 5.86 -8.46
C ALA A 81 -8.46 5.32 -9.83
N VAL A 82 -7.64 4.49 -10.46
CA VAL A 82 -8.02 3.81 -11.72
C VAL A 82 -9.22 2.91 -11.50
N THR A 83 -9.24 2.14 -10.40
CA THR A 83 -10.36 1.26 -10.07
C THR A 83 -11.66 2.03 -9.98
N GLY A 84 -11.73 3.10 -9.19
CA GLY A 84 -12.96 3.86 -9.00
C GLY A 84 -13.47 4.55 -10.27
N LEU A 85 -12.58 5.18 -11.03
CA LEU A 85 -12.96 5.88 -12.26
C LEU A 85 -13.37 4.89 -13.37
N LEU A 86 -12.53 3.89 -13.62
CA LEU A 86 -12.76 2.92 -14.68
C LEU A 86 -13.97 2.05 -14.35
N SER A 87 -14.15 1.64 -13.08
CA SER A 87 -15.33 0.88 -12.68
C SER A 87 -16.62 1.68 -12.83
N GLY A 88 -16.61 2.97 -12.44
CA GLY A 88 -17.79 3.84 -12.61
C GLY A 88 -18.17 4.01 -14.07
N LEU A 89 -17.19 4.19 -14.95
CA LEU A 89 -17.43 4.26 -16.39
C LEU A 89 -17.97 2.94 -16.95
N LEU A 90 -17.38 1.81 -16.57
CA LEU A 90 -17.81 0.48 -17.02
C LEU A 90 -19.21 0.13 -16.51
N THR A 91 -19.54 0.44 -15.25
CA THR A 91 -20.86 0.12 -14.68
C THR A 91 -21.96 0.92 -15.35
N TRP A 92 -21.72 2.22 -15.59
CA TRP A 92 -22.61 3.04 -16.40
C TRP A 92 -22.77 2.51 -17.82
N LEU A 93 -21.67 2.08 -18.46
CA LEU A 93 -21.73 1.54 -19.82
C LEU A 93 -22.56 0.25 -19.87
N ILE A 94 -22.37 -0.65 -18.91
CA ILE A 94 -23.15 -1.89 -18.80
C ILE A 94 -24.63 -1.59 -18.60
N ASP A 95 -24.96 -0.65 -17.71
CA ASP A 95 -26.33 -0.22 -17.44
C ASP A 95 -27.01 0.38 -18.69
N THR A 96 -26.24 1.03 -19.56
CA THR A 96 -26.73 1.63 -20.80
C THR A 96 -27.08 0.58 -21.87
N VAL A 97 -26.35 -0.54 -21.91
CA VAL A 97 -26.49 -1.56 -22.98
C VAL A 97 -27.22 -2.84 -22.53
N SER A 98 -27.44 -3.01 -21.23
CA SER A 98 -28.00 -4.21 -20.63
C SER A 98 -29.23 -3.87 -19.77
N PRO A 99 -30.26 -4.73 -19.72
CA PRO A 99 -31.39 -4.55 -18.79
C PRO A 99 -31.00 -4.81 -17.32
N ILE A 100 -29.77 -5.25 -17.06
CA ILE A 100 -29.26 -5.47 -15.70
C ILE A 100 -28.98 -4.10 -15.08
N GLN A 101 -29.70 -3.78 -14.00
CA GLN A 101 -29.44 -2.59 -13.19
C GLN A 101 -28.13 -2.79 -12.42
N VAL A 102 -27.04 -2.26 -12.97
CA VAL A 102 -25.70 -2.30 -12.38
C VAL A 102 -25.32 -0.93 -11.85
N GLY A 103 -25.72 0.11 -12.59
CA GLY A 103 -25.59 1.51 -12.19
C GLY A 103 -26.74 1.93 -11.28
N VAL A 104 -26.51 2.97 -10.48
CA VAL A 104 -27.54 3.48 -9.56
C VAL A 104 -28.04 4.86 -9.99
N LYS A 105 -27.20 5.64 -10.69
CA LYS A 105 -27.45 7.06 -11.00
C LYS A 105 -26.78 7.47 -12.32
N SER A 106 -26.89 8.75 -12.67
CA SER A 106 -26.27 9.32 -13.87
C SER A 106 -24.75 9.14 -13.89
N LEU A 107 -24.17 9.13 -15.10
CA LEU A 107 -22.72 9.03 -15.32
C LEU A 107 -21.91 10.00 -14.45
N PHE A 108 -22.35 11.26 -14.37
CA PHE A 108 -21.65 12.28 -13.57
C PHE A 108 -21.58 11.92 -12.08
N PHE A 109 -22.66 11.35 -11.53
CA PHE A 109 -22.66 10.88 -10.15
C PHE A 109 -21.73 9.68 -9.96
N GLU A 110 -21.75 8.71 -10.89
CA GLU A 110 -20.88 7.54 -10.80
C GLU A 110 -19.41 7.91 -10.88
N LEU A 111 -19.05 8.86 -11.74
CA LEU A 111 -17.66 9.30 -11.94
C LEU A 111 -17.12 10.21 -10.83
N THR A 112 -17.99 10.78 -10.01
CA THR A 112 -17.60 11.67 -8.90
C THR A 112 -17.77 10.96 -7.56
N SER A 113 -18.98 10.94 -7.02
CA SER A 113 -19.28 10.34 -5.72
C SER A 113 -19.10 8.82 -5.72
N GLY A 114 -19.55 8.13 -6.79
CA GLY A 114 -19.41 6.68 -6.91
C GLY A 114 -17.94 6.25 -6.99
N ALA A 115 -17.17 6.94 -7.82
CA ALA A 115 -15.74 6.74 -7.97
C ALA A 115 -15.01 7.04 -6.67
N ALA A 116 -15.24 8.21 -6.05
CA ALA A 116 -14.59 8.60 -4.79
C ALA A 116 -14.86 7.58 -3.67
N PHE A 117 -16.11 7.11 -3.54
CA PHE A 117 -16.45 6.05 -2.60
C PHE A 117 -15.66 4.77 -2.87
N THR A 118 -15.60 4.34 -4.14
CA THR A 118 -14.88 3.13 -4.53
C THR A 118 -13.37 3.25 -4.30
N VAL A 119 -12.81 4.44 -4.57
CA VAL A 119 -11.39 4.75 -4.27
C VAL A 119 -11.12 4.57 -2.78
N LEU A 120 -11.92 5.19 -1.90
CA LEU A 120 -11.74 5.08 -0.46
C LEU A 120 -11.93 3.64 0.04
N LEU A 121 -12.96 2.95 -0.47
CA LEU A 121 -13.30 1.58 -0.14
C LEU A 121 -12.17 0.60 -0.48
N VAL A 122 -11.41 0.87 -1.54
CA VAL A 122 -10.26 0.03 -1.94
C VAL A 122 -8.98 0.50 -1.24
N PHE A 123 -8.68 1.79 -1.30
CA PHE A 123 -7.40 2.36 -0.87
C PHE A 123 -7.14 2.18 0.62
N VAL A 124 -8.12 2.48 1.46
CA VAL A 124 -7.97 2.45 2.92
C VAL A 124 -7.64 1.04 3.43
N PRO A 125 -8.48 0.01 3.15
CA PRO A 125 -8.17 -1.33 3.63
C PRO A 125 -6.95 -1.94 2.93
N ALA A 126 -6.68 -1.60 1.67
CA ALA A 126 -5.47 -2.06 0.99
C ALA A 126 -4.19 -1.53 1.64
N THR A 127 -4.14 -0.23 1.94
CA THR A 127 -2.97 0.38 2.58
C THR A 127 -2.75 -0.21 3.98
N ALA A 128 -3.83 -0.39 4.75
CA ALA A 128 -3.75 -1.08 6.05
C ALA A 128 -3.21 -2.52 5.91
N ALA A 129 -3.68 -3.26 4.90
CA ALA A 129 -3.24 -4.62 4.64
C ALA A 129 -1.77 -4.71 4.20
N VAL A 130 -1.27 -3.77 3.38
CA VAL A 130 0.16 -3.67 3.03
C VAL A 130 0.99 -3.50 4.29
N MET A 131 0.61 -2.56 5.17
CA MET A 131 1.32 -2.30 6.42
C MET A 131 1.34 -3.55 7.31
N LEU A 132 0.19 -4.21 7.48
CA LEU A 132 0.08 -5.48 8.20
C LEU A 132 0.98 -6.56 7.58
N GLY A 133 0.95 -6.73 6.26
CA GLY A 133 1.79 -7.70 5.55
C GLY A 133 3.29 -7.51 5.80
N ARG A 134 3.76 -6.26 5.77
CA ARG A 134 5.15 -5.91 6.12
C ARG A 134 5.47 -6.23 7.58
N LEU A 135 4.56 -5.92 8.51
CA LEU A 135 4.72 -6.20 9.94
C LEU A 135 4.79 -7.71 10.22
N LEU A 136 3.97 -8.53 9.56
CA LEU A 136 3.99 -10.00 9.72
C LEU A 136 5.37 -10.56 9.36
N VAL A 137 5.94 -10.18 8.22
CA VAL A 137 7.27 -10.65 7.79
C VAL A 137 8.38 -10.19 8.73
N ARG A 138 8.34 -8.92 9.19
CA ARG A 138 9.33 -8.40 10.16
C ARG A 138 9.28 -9.16 11.49
N ARG A 139 8.09 -9.55 11.95
CA ARG A 139 7.92 -10.36 13.17
C ARG A 139 8.50 -11.76 12.99
N ASP A 140 8.26 -12.40 11.85
CA ASP A 140 8.80 -13.72 11.53
C ASP A 140 10.34 -13.71 11.47
N GLN A 141 10.94 -12.68 10.85
CA GLN A 141 12.39 -12.50 10.82
C GLN A 141 12.99 -12.31 12.23
N ARG A 142 12.36 -11.48 13.08
CA ARG A 142 12.79 -11.29 14.48
C ARG A 142 12.69 -12.56 15.31
N LYS A 143 11.61 -13.34 15.13
CA LYS A 143 11.43 -14.62 15.83
C LYS A 143 12.47 -15.65 15.40
N SER A 144 12.84 -15.64 14.11
CA SER A 144 13.90 -16.51 13.56
C SER A 144 15.31 -16.07 13.98
N ALA A 145 15.50 -14.82 14.38
CA ALA A 145 16.75 -14.27 14.87
C ALA A 145 16.91 -14.31 16.41
N ALA A 146 15.90 -14.77 17.17
CA ALA A 146 16.00 -14.99 18.61
C ALA A 146 16.93 -16.18 18.92
N PRO A 147 17.74 -16.14 20.00
CA PRO A 147 19.10 -16.68 20.00
C PRO A 147 19.15 -18.20 20.09
N GLY A 148 19.61 -18.82 18.99
CA GLY A 148 20.23 -20.14 19.03
C GLY A 148 21.72 -20.01 19.30
N LYS A 149 22.12 -20.25 20.57
CA LYS A 149 23.47 -20.58 21.06
C LYS A 149 24.54 -19.46 20.94
N PRO A 150 25.28 -19.14 22.02
CA PRO A 150 26.54 -18.39 21.88
C PRO A 150 27.46 -19.24 20.99
N ASP A 151 27.86 -18.70 19.84
CA ASP A 151 28.94 -19.28 19.05
C ASP A 151 30.23 -19.01 19.83
N ASP A 152 30.80 -20.05 20.44
CA ASP A 152 32.13 -20.10 21.07
C ASP A 152 33.24 -19.96 20.00
N ARG A 153 33.16 -18.92 19.17
CA ARG A 153 34.17 -18.54 18.18
C ARG A 153 34.59 -17.09 18.30
N GLN A 154 34.48 -16.52 19.50
CA GLN A 154 35.40 -15.46 19.90
C GLN A 154 36.76 -16.09 20.17
N ALA A 155 37.51 -16.33 19.10
CA ALA A 155 38.96 -16.35 19.21
C ALA A 155 39.39 -14.99 19.79
N PRO A 156 40.26 -14.94 20.82
CA PRO A 156 40.77 -13.66 21.30
C PRO A 156 41.54 -13.01 20.16
N VAL A 157 41.05 -11.86 19.68
CA VAL A 157 41.82 -11.02 18.76
C VAL A 157 43.02 -10.50 19.55
N PRO A 158 44.27 -10.86 19.20
CA PRO A 158 45.42 -10.31 19.89
C PRO A 158 45.45 -8.79 19.66
N ALA A 159 45.61 -8.03 20.74
CA ALA A 159 45.68 -6.57 20.77
C ALA A 159 47.01 -6.04 20.19
N SER A 160 47.38 -6.50 19.00
CA SER A 160 48.62 -6.13 18.32
C SER A 160 48.46 -6.20 16.81
N ALA A 161 47.64 -5.30 16.28
CA ALA A 161 47.72 -4.86 14.90
C ALA A 161 47.08 -3.47 14.85
N ALA A 162 47.90 -2.45 15.05
CA ALA A 162 47.51 -1.07 14.82
C ALA A 162 47.26 -0.91 13.31
N PRO A 163 46.08 -0.46 12.88
CA PRO A 163 45.93 0.10 11.55
C PRO A 163 46.37 1.56 11.61
N ASP A 164 47.56 1.81 11.09
CA ASP A 164 47.89 2.89 10.17
C ASP A 164 46.94 4.10 10.23
N ARG A 165 47.44 5.14 10.90
CA ARG A 165 46.87 6.49 10.98
C ARG A 165 46.89 7.18 9.61
N GLU A 166 46.04 6.76 8.68
CA GLU A 166 45.94 7.39 7.35
C GLU A 166 44.55 7.97 7.05
N TRP A 167 43.66 8.03 8.05
CA TRP A 167 42.34 8.67 7.92
C TRP A 167 42.03 9.55 9.15
N ARG A 168 42.99 10.41 9.51
CA ARG A 168 42.80 11.44 10.53
C ARG A 168 43.48 12.74 10.13
N ASP A 169 43.14 13.21 8.94
CA ASP A 169 43.25 14.61 8.55
C ASP A 169 41.92 14.99 7.91
N ASP A 170 40.99 15.43 8.75
CA ASP A 170 39.78 16.15 8.32
C ASP A 170 39.75 17.43 9.16
N ASP A 171 40.65 18.35 8.79
CA ASP A 171 40.58 19.77 9.12
C ASP A 171 39.32 20.34 8.44
N ALA A 172 38.16 20.04 9.00
CA ALA A 172 36.96 20.82 8.77
C ALA A 172 37.07 22.09 9.63
N PRO A 173 37.19 23.30 9.04
CA PRO A 173 37.13 24.53 9.82
C PRO A 173 35.73 24.65 10.41
N THR A 174 35.57 24.24 11.66
CA THR A 174 34.45 24.68 12.48
C THR A 174 34.67 26.16 12.78
N GLU A 175 34.27 27.03 11.86
CA GLU A 175 34.15 28.45 12.14
C GLU A 175 33.08 28.62 13.22
N VAL A 176 33.56 28.67 14.46
CA VAL A 176 32.82 29.16 15.61
C VAL A 176 32.60 30.64 15.37
N PHE A 177 31.37 31.01 15.00
CA PHE A 177 30.96 32.40 14.85
C PHE A 177 31.43 33.22 16.06
N GLU A 178 32.31 34.20 15.82
CA GLU A 178 32.76 35.14 16.83
C GLU A 178 31.54 35.93 17.34
N ARG A 179 31.37 35.97 18.67
CA ARG A 179 30.29 36.72 19.31
C ARG A 179 30.49 38.20 19.00
N ILE A 180 29.56 38.80 18.26
CA ILE A 180 29.50 40.24 18.02
C ILE A 180 29.50 40.97 19.37
N ASP A 181 30.54 41.75 19.64
CA ASP A 181 30.66 42.61 20.81
C ASP A 181 29.82 43.88 20.59
N PRO A 182 28.73 44.12 21.36
CA PRO A 182 27.84 45.25 21.14
C PRO A 182 28.46 46.62 21.46
N ASP A 183 29.64 46.68 22.09
CA ASP A 183 30.25 47.94 22.53
C ASP A 183 31.32 48.50 21.58
N ARG A 184 31.56 47.85 20.43
CA ARG A 184 32.54 48.36 19.45
C ARG A 184 31.93 49.48 18.60
N ARG A 185 32.12 50.74 19.04
CA ARG A 185 31.88 51.93 18.21
C ARG A 185 32.94 52.04 17.09
N PRO A 186 32.57 52.61 15.92
CA PRO A 186 33.38 52.59 14.71
C PRO A 186 34.72 53.34 14.84
#